data_AF-A0A438DJF1-F1
#
_entry.id   AF-A0A438DJF1-F1
#
_cell.length_a   1.000
_cell.length_b   1.000
_cell.length_c   1.000
_cell.angle_alpha   90.00
_cell.angle_beta   90.00
_cell.angle_gamma   90.00
#
_symmetry.space_group_name_H-M   'P 1'
#
loop_
_entity.id
_entity.type
_entity.pdbx_description
1 polymer ?
#
loop_
_entity_poly.entity_id
_entity_poly.type
_entity_poly.pdbx_seq_one_letter_code
_entity_poly.pdbx_strand_id
1 'polypeptide(L)'
;MDKHIEFSYCSFKAFKVLANNYLGLETHPLFEMIQQSMEETNITPADVAENLMPKSPTEDAEKCLLNLIRALEEAKEEAAKKKAEELNDTQAKKDETIQSQEIN
;
A
#
# COMPACT_ATOMS: atom_id res chain seq x y z
N MET A 1 13.20 -9.20 -20.57
CA MET A 1 11.90 -9.72 -20.09
C MET A 1 11.91 -9.60 -18.59
N ASP A 2 11.55 -8.44 -18.06
CA ASP A 2 11.37 -8.27 -16.62
C ASP A 2 10.05 -8.94 -16.24
N LYS A 3 10.13 -10.09 -15.59
CA LYS A 3 8.96 -10.70 -14.98
C LYS A 3 8.64 -9.86 -13.75
N HIS A 4 7.71 -8.92 -13.89
CA HIS A 4 7.13 -8.24 -12.74
C HIS A 4 6.38 -9.29 -11.91
N ILE A 5 7.08 -9.88 -10.94
CA ILE A 5 6.48 -10.74 -9.94
C ILE A 5 5.79 -9.80 -8.96
N GLU A 6 4.49 -9.59 -9.14
CA GLU A 6 3.67 -8.97 -8.10
C GLU A 6 3.57 -9.95 -6.94
N PHE A 7 4.19 -9.61 -5.82
CA PHE A 7 3.91 -10.29 -4.57
C PHE A 7 2.48 -9.94 -4.15
N SER A 8 1.71 -10.98 -3.77
CA SER A 8 0.36 -10.80 -3.26
C SER A 8 0.34 -9.78 -2.11
N TYR A 9 -0.62 -8.86 -2.13
CA TYR A 9 -0.80 -7.86 -1.08
C TYR A 9 -1.06 -8.49 0.29
N CYS A 10 -0.67 -7.78 1.34
CA CYS A 10 -0.84 -8.22 2.71
C CYS A 10 -2.33 -8.15 3.08
N SER A 11 -2.91 -9.30 3.43
CA SER A 11 -4.26 -9.33 4.01
C SER A 11 -4.21 -8.95 5.49
N PHE A 12 -5.34 -8.48 6.03
CA PHE A 12 -5.43 -8.21 7.47
C PHE A 12 -5.13 -9.45 8.34
N LYS A 13 -5.50 -10.65 7.87
CA LYS A 13 -5.15 -11.91 8.55
C LYS A 13 -3.63 -12.11 8.59
N ALA A 14 -2.92 -11.82 7.50
CA ALA A 14 -1.46 -11.89 7.47
C ALA A 14 -0.84 -10.83 8.40
N PHE A 15 -1.36 -9.61 8.41
CA PHE A 15 -0.97 -8.57 9.36
C PHE A 15 -1.09 -9.05 10.82
N LYS A 16 -2.21 -9.66 11.23
CA LYS A 16 -2.36 -10.15 12.62
C LYS A 16 -1.30 -11.19 12.99
N VAL A 17 -0.93 -12.07 12.06
CA VAL A 17 0.15 -13.03 12.27
C VAL A 17 1.48 -12.29 12.47
N LEU A 18 1.78 -11.29 11.65
CA LEU A 18 3.01 -10.50 11.77
C LEU A 18 3.02 -9.68 13.08
N ALA A 19 1.91 -9.06 13.45
CA ALA A 19 1.80 -8.30 14.70
C ALA A 19 2.01 -9.18 15.93
N ASN A 20 1.46 -10.39 15.93
CA ASN A 20 1.74 -11.34 17.00
C ASN A 20 3.21 -11.80 17.00
N ASN A 21 3.77 -12.09 15.84
CA ASN A 21 5.15 -12.60 15.72
C ASN A 21 6.21 -11.56 16.13
N TYR A 22 6.04 -10.29 15.79
CA TYR A 22 7.03 -9.24 16.06
C TYR A 22 6.76 -8.48 17.37
N LEU A 23 5.50 -8.27 17.72
CA LEU A 23 5.09 -7.40 18.83
C LEU A 23 4.39 -8.17 19.96
N GLY A 24 4.07 -9.45 19.76
CA GLY A 24 3.31 -10.24 20.74
C GLY A 24 1.86 -9.77 20.91
N LEU A 25 1.30 -9.09 19.90
CA LEU A 25 -0.04 -8.52 19.95
C LEU A 25 -1.05 -9.35 19.15
N GLU A 26 -2.06 -9.88 19.84
CA GLU A 26 -3.24 -10.48 19.20
C GLU A 26 -4.31 -9.43 18.86
N THR A 27 -4.40 -8.38 19.67
CA THR A 27 -5.37 -7.28 19.52
C THR A 27 -4.76 -5.96 19.96
N HIS A 28 -5.12 -4.86 19.29
CA HIS A 28 -4.74 -3.50 19.70
C HIS A 28 -5.82 -2.51 19.22
N PRO A 29 -6.09 -1.41 19.93
CA PRO A 29 -7.04 -0.38 19.47
C PRO A 29 -6.75 0.16 18.06
N LEU A 30 -5.47 0.20 17.67
CA LEU A 30 -5.04 0.66 16.34
C LEU A 30 -5.28 -0.35 15.20
N PHE A 31 -5.64 -1.61 15.50
CA PHE A 31 -5.81 -2.63 14.45
C PHE A 31 -6.98 -2.32 13.52
N GLU A 32 -8.05 -1.70 14.01
CA GLU A 32 -9.20 -1.31 13.19
C GLU A 32 -8.80 -0.24 12.16
N MET A 33 -8.04 0.76 12.59
CA MET A 33 -7.51 1.79 11.71
C MET A 33 -6.55 1.19 10.67
N ILE A 34 -5.66 0.29 11.08
CA ILE A 34 -4.74 -0.40 10.15
C ILE A 34 -5.53 -1.23 9.14
N GLN A 35 -6.56 -1.96 9.57
CA GLN A 35 -7.39 -2.75 8.68
C GLN A 35 -8.01 -1.88 7.59
N GLN A 36 -8.66 -0.77 7.99
CA GLN A 36 -9.28 0.14 7.03
C GLN A 36 -8.25 0.70 6.04
N SER A 37 -7.08 1.15 6.53
CA SER A 37 -6.03 1.68 5.69
C SER A 37 -5.43 0.63 4.73
N MET A 38 -5.35 -0.64 5.15
CA MET A 38 -4.89 -1.75 4.29
C MET A 38 -5.93 -2.17 3.23
N GLU A 39 -7.23 -1.93 3.47
CA GLU A 39 -8.27 -2.19 2.47
C GLU A 39 -8.26 -1.14 1.35
N GLU A 40 -7.82 0.08 1.65
CA GLU A 40 -7.74 1.20 0.71
C GLU A 40 -6.39 1.27 -0.04
N THR A 41 -5.37 0.57 0.46
CA THR A 41 -3.98 0.67 -0.03
C THR A 41 -3.36 -0.70 -0.29
N ASN A 42 -2.66 -0.80 -1.41
CA ASN A 42 -1.91 -1.98 -1.79
C ASN A 42 -0.52 -2.00 -1.11
N ILE A 43 -0.36 -2.80 -0.05
CA ILE A 43 0.90 -2.95 0.69
C ILE A 43 1.36 -4.42 0.69
N THR A 44 2.67 -4.70 0.64
CA THR A 44 3.17 -6.09 0.66
C THR A 44 3.39 -6.60 2.09
N PRO A 45 3.38 -7.93 2.31
CA PRO A 45 3.73 -8.48 3.62
C PRO A 45 5.13 -8.08 4.11
N ALA A 46 6.08 -7.85 3.20
CA ALA A 46 7.43 -7.42 3.53
C ALA A 46 7.44 -5.99 4.09
N ASP A 47 6.74 -5.07 3.42
CA ASP A 47 6.62 -3.67 3.89
C ASP A 47 5.92 -3.60 5.25
N VAL A 48 4.89 -4.43 5.45
CA VAL A 48 4.20 -4.54 6.75
C VAL A 48 5.17 -5.05 7.82
N ALA A 49 5.91 -6.12 7.53
CA ALA A 49 6.88 -6.67 8.49
C ALA A 49 7.99 -5.68 8.85
N GLU A 50 8.48 -4.91 7.88
CA GLU A 50 9.51 -3.88 8.12
C GLU A 50 9.04 -2.81 9.10
N ASN A 51 7.78 -2.35 8.99
CA ASN A 51 7.22 -1.35 9.89
C ASN A 51 6.89 -1.92 11.28
N LEU A 52 6.54 -3.20 11.37
CA LEU A 52 6.24 -3.88 12.63
C LEU A 52 7.48 -4.34 13.40
N MET A 53 8.64 -4.43 12.74
CA MET A 53 9.88 -4.84 13.40
C MET A 53 10.43 -3.70 14.27
N PRO A 54 10.59 -3.89 15.59
CA PRO A 54 11.19 -2.88 16.45
C PRO A 54 12.65 -2.63 16.02
N LYS A 55 13.00 -1.37 15.80
CA LYS A 55 14.36 -0.96 15.38
C LYS A 55 15.32 -0.85 16.57
N SER A 56 14.80 -0.89 17.79
CA SER A 56 15.59 -0.89 19.03
C SER A 56 14.88 -1.65 20.15
N PRO A 57 15.59 -2.16 21.16
CA PRO A 57 14.98 -2.87 22.28
C PRO A 57 14.01 -2.04 23.14
N THR A 58 14.05 -0.72 23.00
CA THR A 58 13.20 0.22 23.76
C THR A 58 12.03 0.76 22.94
N GLU A 59 11.89 0.34 21.68
CA GLU A 59 10.77 0.75 20.85
C GLU A 59 9.53 -0.05 21.23
N ASP A 60 8.44 0.66 21.52
CA ASP A 60 7.18 0.05 21.92
C ASP A 60 6.37 -0.41 20.70
N ALA A 61 5.46 -1.34 20.96
CA ALA A 61 4.59 -1.89 19.93
C ALA A 61 3.65 -0.82 19.34
N GLU A 62 3.24 0.16 20.14
CA GLU A 62 2.39 1.27 19.70
C GLU A 62 3.08 2.11 18.62
N LYS A 63 4.36 2.44 18.81
CA LYS A 63 5.16 3.17 17.82
C LYS A 63 5.38 2.38 16.54
N CYS A 64 5.59 1.05 16.62
CA CYS A 64 5.64 0.20 15.43
C CYS A 64 4.32 0.23 14.64
N LEU A 65 3.17 0.18 15.33
CA LEU A 65 1.86 0.27 14.70
C LEU A 65 1.60 1.66 14.08
N LEU A 66 2.00 2.74 14.76
CA LEU A 66 1.91 4.11 14.23
C LEU A 66 2.79 4.31 13.00
N ASN A 67 3.99 3.72 12.96
CA ASN A 67 4.85 3.74 11.79
C ASN A 67 4.17 3.08 10.59
N LEU A 68 3.52 1.93 10.81
CA LEU A 68 2.77 1.25 9.75
C LEU A 68 1.59 2.09 9.24
N ILE A 69 0.84 2.75 10.12
CA ILE A 69 -0.26 3.64 9.72
C ILE A 69 0.27 4.76 8.81
N ARG A 70 1.36 5.40 9.21
CA ARG A 70 1.99 6.45 8.41
C ARG A 70 2.43 5.94 7.04
N ALA A 71 3.04 4.76 6.96
CA ALA A 71 3.44 4.16 5.69
C ALA A 71 2.24 3.87 4.78
N LEU A 72 1.10 3.45 5.35
CA LEU A 72 -0.14 3.23 4.61
C LEU A 72 -0.75 4.53 4.07
N GLU A 73 -0.69 5.62 4.83
CA GLU A 73 -1.12 6.94 4.41
C GLU A 73 -0.26 7.47 3.26
N GLU A 74 1.07 7.39 3.39
CA GLU A 74 2.02 7.79 2.35
C GLU A 74 1.80 6.98 1.05
N ALA A 75 1.62 5.66 1.15
CA ALA A 75 1.34 4.81 0.01
C ALA A 75 -0.02 5.12 -0.66
N LYS A 76 -1.04 5.51 0.12
CA LYS A 76 -2.34 5.95 -0.40
C LYS A 76 -2.20 7.23 -1.23
N GLU A 77 -1.48 8.22 -0.72
CA GLU A 77 -1.24 9.49 -1.43
C GLU A 77 -0.49 9.28 -2.75
N GLU A 78 0.56 8.45 -2.72
CA GLU A 78 1.34 8.13 -3.92
C GLU A 78 0.51 7.38 -4.97
N ALA A 79 -0.35 6.45 -4.54
CA ALA A 79 -1.28 5.77 -5.45
C ALA A 79 -2.32 6.74 -6.06
N ALA A 80 -2.79 7.73 -5.30
CA ALA A 80 -3.72 8.74 -5.80
C ALA A 80 -3.06 9.66 -6.84
N LYS A 81 -1.81 10.08 -6.63
CA LYS A 81 -1.05 10.89 -7.60
C LYS A 81 -0.82 10.13 -8.91
N LYS A 82 -0.39 8.87 -8.84
CA LYS A 82 -0.16 8.02 -10.02
C LYS A 82 -1.43 7.82 -10.85
N LYS A 83 -2.58 7.58 -10.21
CA LYS A 83 -3.87 7.47 -10.90
C LYS A 83 -4.27 8.76 -11.63
N ALA A 84 -3.97 9.94 -11.06
CA ALA A 84 -4.24 11.22 -11.70
C ALA A 84 -3.35 11.48 -12.93
N GLU A 85 -2.09 11.02 -12.88
CA GLU A 85 -1.15 11.13 -14.00
C GLU A 85 -1.48 10.13 -15.14
N GLU A 86 -1.84 8.89 -14.82
CA GLU A 86 -2.25 7.88 -15.82
C GLU A 86 -3.54 8.24 -16.57
N LEU A 87 -4.46 8.96 -15.93
CA LEU A 87 -5.68 9.48 -16.57
C LEU A 87 -5.36 10.58 -17.61
N ASN A 88 -4.31 11.38 -17.39
CA ASN A 88 -3.91 12.41 -18.36
C ASN A 88 -3.21 11.81 -19.59
N ASP A 89 -2.40 10.76 -19.43
CA ASP A 89 -1.72 10.10 -20.56
C ASP A 89 -2.68 9.28 -21.45
N THR A 90 -3.78 8.77 -20.88
CA THR A 90 -4.77 8.00 -21.65
C THR A 90 -5.67 8.89 -22.52
N GLN A 91 -5.87 10.16 -22.13
CA GLN A 91 -6.67 11.11 -22.89
C GLN A 91 -5.95 11.57 -24.17
N ALA A 92 -4.61 11.69 -24.15
CA ALA A 92 -3.80 12.12 -25.29
C ALA A 92 -3.81 11.14 -26.48
N LYS A 93 -4.02 9.84 -26.23
CA LYS A 93 -4.09 8.82 -27.30
C LYS A 93 -5.45 8.70 -27.99
N LYS A 94 -6.53 9.24 -27.41
CA LYS A 94 -7.86 9.20 -28.02
C LYS A 94 -8.08 10.31 -29.07
N ASP A 95 -7.37 11.43 -28.98
CA ASP A 95 -7.52 12.56 -29.93
C ASP A 95 -6.82 12.31 -31.28
N GLU A 96 -5.68 11.61 -31.31
CA GLU A 96 -4.96 11.31 -32.57
C GLU A 96 -5.69 10.29 -33.48
N THR A 97 -6.56 9.45 -32.92
CA THR A 97 -7.27 8.42 -33.71
C THR A 97 -8.48 8.98 -34.47
N ILE A 98 -9.10 10.07 -33.99
CA ILE A 98 -10.30 10.64 -34.62
C ILE A 98 -9.93 11.45 -35.89
N GLN A 99 -8.80 12.16 -35.89
CA GLN A 99 -8.39 12.98 -37.04
C GLN A 99 -7.92 12.16 -38.27
N SER A 100 -7.50 10.92 -38.10
CA SER A 100 -6.99 10.09 -39.20
C SER A 100 -8.09 9.32 -39.97
N GLN A 101 -9.36 9.43 -39.54
CA GLN A 101 -10.49 8.77 -40.20
C GLN A 101 -11.41 9.72 -41.00
N GLU A 102 -11.25 11.05 -40.91
CA GLU A 102 -12.08 12.03 -41.65
C GLU A 102 -11.49 12.49 -42.99
N ILE A 103 -10.31 12.01 -43.38
CA ILE A 103 -9.68 12.32 -44.68
C ILE A 103 -9.66 11.05 -45.54
N ASN A 104 -10.81 10.63 -46.07
CA ASN A 104 -10.90 9.71 -47.22
C ASN A 104 -12.20 9.96 -47.99
#